data_AF-A0A957D6G3-F1
#
_entry.id   AF-A0A957D6G3-F1
#
_cell.length_a   1.000
_cell.length_b   1.000
_cell.length_c   1.000
_cell.angle_alpha   90.00
_cell.angle_beta   90.00
_cell.angle_gamma   90.00
#
_symmetry.space_group_name_H-M   'P 1'
#
loop_
_entity.id
_entity.type
_entity.pdbx_description
1 polymer ?
#
loop_
_entity_poly.entity_id
_entity_poly.type
_entity_poly.pdbx_seq_one_letter_code
_entity_poly.pdbx_strand_id
1 'polypeptide(L)'
;MPARKLAYLQTCLLPTMTDQTFDLFTRRFKADPFPTFAQMRTDAPVYAHLAPDGSTIWYITRYEDVTAVLRDDIHFCKDPRHARPAEKPRNSLMARLINENMLFSDPPDHT
;
A
#
# COMPACT_ATOMS: atom_id res chain seq x y z
N MET A 1 21.01 -2.54 48.89
CA MET A 1 19.87 -3.25 48.30
C MET A 1 19.77 -2.88 46.81
N PRO A 2 20.13 -3.79 45.88
CA PRO A 2 20.26 -3.51 44.45
C PRO A 2 19.11 -4.09 43.59
N ALA A 3 18.78 -3.47 42.45
CA ALA A 3 18.11 -4.09 41.29
C ALA A 3 18.27 -3.15 40.07
N ARG A 4 19.18 -3.37 39.11
CA ARG A 4 19.16 -4.29 37.93
C ARG A 4 18.02 -4.02 36.92
N LYS A 5 18.44 -3.43 35.78
CA LYS A 5 18.10 -3.71 34.36
C LYS A 5 16.65 -4.09 34.02
N LEU A 6 16.03 -3.33 33.11
CA LEU A 6 15.30 -3.90 31.96
C LEU A 6 15.52 -3.03 30.72
N ALA A 7 16.31 -3.57 29.80
CA ALA A 7 16.46 -3.07 28.44
C ALA A 7 15.14 -3.33 27.70
N TYR A 8 14.52 -2.27 27.18
CA TYR A 8 13.32 -2.34 26.35
C TYR A 8 13.72 -2.71 24.92
N LEU A 9 14.15 -3.96 24.71
CA LEU A 9 14.18 -4.56 23.38
C LEU A 9 12.82 -5.21 23.14
N GLN A 10 11.81 -4.38 22.88
CA GLN A 10 10.54 -4.87 22.35
C GLN A 10 10.72 -5.07 20.84
N THR A 11 11.15 -6.28 20.49
CA THR A 11 11.07 -6.84 19.15
C THR A 11 9.71 -6.48 18.56
N CYS A 12 9.70 -5.80 17.41
CA CYS A 12 8.50 -5.64 16.59
C CYS A 12 8.01 -7.04 16.20
N LEU A 13 7.13 -7.62 17.01
CA LEU A 13 6.37 -8.79 16.65
C LEU A 13 5.25 -8.30 15.71
N LEU A 14 5.58 -8.19 14.42
CA LEU A 14 4.54 -8.09 13.40
C LEU A 14 3.76 -9.42 13.41
N PRO A 15 2.42 -9.40 13.37
CA PRO A 15 1.65 -10.63 13.28
C PRO A 15 2.14 -11.44 12.07
N THR A 16 2.36 -12.73 12.27
CA THR A 16 2.64 -13.68 11.19
C THR A 16 1.42 -13.75 10.28
N MET A 17 1.39 -12.91 9.24
CA MET A 17 0.37 -12.93 8.19
C MET A 17 0.73 -14.06 7.22
N THR A 18 0.19 -15.23 7.48
CA THR A 18 0.59 -16.52 6.89
C THR A 18 0.06 -16.80 5.48
N ASP A 19 -0.20 -15.82 4.63
CA ASP A 19 -0.52 -16.13 3.22
C ASP A 19 -0.20 -14.97 2.26
N GLN A 20 1.09 -14.61 2.16
CA GLN A 20 1.57 -13.69 1.13
C GLN A 20 2.64 -14.37 0.30
N THR A 21 2.31 -14.66 -0.96
CA THR A 21 3.21 -15.34 -1.91
C THR A 21 4.41 -14.48 -2.28
N PHE A 22 4.24 -13.15 -2.32
CA PHE A 22 5.30 -12.19 -2.65
C PHE A 22 5.66 -11.31 -1.45
N ASP A 23 6.93 -11.29 -1.07
CA ASP A 23 7.44 -10.40 -0.01
C ASP A 23 7.95 -9.07 -0.59
N LEU A 24 7.01 -8.13 -0.73
CA LEU A 24 7.23 -6.82 -1.36
C LEU A 24 7.84 -5.77 -0.41
N PHE A 25 8.12 -6.11 0.84
CA PHE A 25 8.56 -5.14 1.86
C PHE A 25 9.99 -5.36 2.35
N THR A 26 10.63 -6.47 1.96
CA THR A 26 12.04 -6.74 2.27
C THR A 26 13.03 -5.77 1.65
N ARG A 27 14.20 -5.64 2.29
CA ARG A 27 15.37 -4.99 1.69
C ARG A 27 15.81 -5.65 0.37
N ARG A 28 15.68 -6.97 0.28
CA ARG A 28 16.03 -7.74 -0.93
C ARG A 28 15.15 -7.33 -2.12
N PHE A 29 13.84 -7.28 -1.93
CA PHE A 29 12.93 -6.79 -2.97
C PHE A 29 13.25 -5.34 -3.37
N LYS A 30 13.49 -4.45 -2.39
CA LYS A 30 13.83 -3.04 -2.68
C LYS A 30 15.15 -2.87 -3.44
N ALA A 31 16.10 -3.78 -3.25
CA ALA A 31 17.38 -3.76 -3.96
C ALA A 31 17.26 -4.24 -5.41
N ASP A 32 16.43 -5.25 -5.65
CA ASP A 32 16.15 -5.77 -7.00
C ASP A 32 14.70 -6.26 -7.13
N PRO A 33 13.77 -5.38 -7.53
CA PRO A 33 12.34 -5.73 -7.60
C PRO A 33 11.96 -6.44 -8.91
N PHE A 34 12.79 -6.35 -9.95
CA PHE A 34 12.42 -6.79 -11.30
C PHE A 34 12.12 -8.29 -11.42
N PRO A 35 12.88 -9.21 -10.78
CA PRO A 35 12.56 -10.63 -10.80
C PRO A 35 11.18 -10.93 -10.20
N THR A 36 10.85 -10.24 -9.09
CA THR A 36 9.56 -10.40 -8.41
C THR A 36 8.42 -9.92 -9.31
N PHE A 37 8.56 -8.74 -9.93
CA PHE A 37 7.55 -8.26 -10.87
C PHE A 37 7.42 -9.12 -12.13
N ALA A 38 8.50 -9.73 -12.61
CA ALA A 38 8.45 -10.66 -13.74
C ALA A 38 7.63 -11.91 -13.39
N GLN A 39 7.80 -12.44 -12.19
CA GLN A 39 6.99 -13.55 -11.70
C GLN A 39 5.53 -13.16 -11.53
N MET A 40 5.24 -12.01 -10.88
CA MET A 40 3.87 -11.51 -10.72
C MET A 40 3.15 -11.36 -12.06
N ARG A 41 3.79 -10.78 -13.09
CA ARG A 41 3.15 -10.63 -14.42
C ARG A 41 2.75 -11.95 -15.08
N THR A 42 3.53 -13.01 -14.81
CA THR A 42 3.31 -14.35 -15.38
C THR A 42 2.25 -15.09 -14.58
N ASP A 43 2.41 -15.15 -13.25
CA ASP A 43 1.70 -16.10 -12.41
C ASP A 43 0.53 -15.46 -11.62
N ALA A 44 0.61 -14.17 -11.32
CA ALA A 44 -0.37 -13.43 -10.50
C ALA A 44 -0.48 -11.96 -10.93
N PRO A 45 -0.93 -11.68 -12.16
CA PRO A 45 -0.87 -10.32 -12.74
C PRO A 45 -1.72 -9.30 -11.99
N VAL A 46 -2.76 -9.77 -11.32
CA VAL A 46 -3.56 -9.06 -10.32
C VAL A 46 -3.44 -9.82 -9.00
N TYR A 47 -2.77 -9.23 -8.02
CA TYR A 47 -2.43 -9.89 -6.76
C TYR A 47 -3.03 -9.13 -5.57
N ALA A 48 -3.74 -9.86 -4.70
CA ALA A 48 -4.34 -9.33 -3.48
C ALA A 48 -3.40 -9.51 -2.29
N HIS A 49 -3.09 -8.41 -1.61
CA HIS A 49 -2.27 -8.38 -0.40
C HIS A 49 -3.11 -7.86 0.76
N LEU A 50 -3.23 -8.65 1.83
CA LEU A 50 -3.89 -8.19 3.05
C LEU A 50 -2.95 -7.23 3.79
N ALA A 51 -3.41 -6.02 4.08
CA ALA A 51 -2.67 -5.03 4.86
C ALA A 51 -2.89 -5.25 6.37
N PRO A 52 -2.01 -4.71 7.24
CA PRO A 52 -2.15 -4.85 8.69
C PRO A 52 -3.45 -4.27 9.28
N ASP A 53 -4.08 -3.33 8.58
CA ASP A 53 -5.37 -2.74 8.96
C ASP A 53 -6.58 -3.57 8.49
N GLY A 54 -6.35 -4.74 7.88
CA GLY A 54 -7.37 -5.63 7.36
C GLY A 54 -7.89 -5.26 5.96
N SER A 55 -7.44 -4.15 5.39
CA SER A 55 -7.78 -3.78 4.02
C SER A 55 -7.01 -4.62 3.00
N THR A 56 -7.55 -4.77 1.80
CA THR A 56 -6.82 -5.41 0.68
C THR A 56 -6.15 -4.36 -0.18
N ILE A 57 -4.86 -4.52 -0.41
CA ILE A 57 -4.09 -3.80 -1.42
C ILE A 57 -4.06 -4.69 -2.68
N TRP A 58 -4.47 -4.13 -3.81
CA TRP A 58 -4.41 -4.80 -5.10
C TRP A 58 -3.17 -4.33 -5.87
N TYR A 59 -2.35 -5.29 -6.31
CA TYR A 59 -1.20 -5.05 -7.18
C TYR A 59 -1.55 -5.46 -8.60
N ILE A 60 -1.43 -4.53 -9.55
CA ILE A 60 -1.68 -4.76 -10.97
C ILE A 60 -0.35 -4.58 -11.70
N THR A 61 0.10 -5.59 -12.43
CA THR A 61 1.50 -5.64 -12.92
C THR A 61 1.67 -5.73 -14.43
N ARG A 62 0.61 -6.05 -15.19
CA ARG A 62 0.66 -6.00 -16.66
C ARG A 62 0.38 -4.59 -17.15
N TYR A 63 1.13 -4.17 -18.16
CA TYR A 63 1.04 -2.81 -18.70
C TYR A 63 -0.38 -2.47 -19.16
N GLU A 64 -1.02 -3.36 -19.91
CA GLU A 64 -2.38 -3.18 -20.41
C GLU A 64 -3.39 -2.93 -19.28
N ASP A 65 -3.37 -3.78 -18.24
CA ASP A 65 -4.26 -3.67 -17.08
C ASP A 65 -4.01 -2.37 -16.30
N VAL A 66 -2.74 -2.01 -16.07
CA VAL A 66 -2.37 -0.76 -15.41
C VAL A 66 -2.88 0.44 -16.20
N THR A 67 -2.70 0.46 -17.52
CA THR A 67 -3.18 1.58 -18.35
C THR A 67 -4.69 1.66 -18.40
N ALA A 68 -5.41 0.54 -18.33
CA ALA A 68 -6.86 0.53 -18.27
C ALA A 68 -7.34 1.14 -16.94
N VAL A 69 -6.79 0.69 -15.81
CA VAL A 69 -7.12 1.20 -14.47
C VAL A 69 -6.81 2.69 -14.33
N LEU A 70 -5.65 3.14 -14.81
CA LEU A 70 -5.24 4.54 -14.68
C LEU A 70 -6.03 5.52 -15.55
N ARG A 71 -6.83 5.04 -16.51
CA ARG A 71 -7.69 5.86 -17.39
C ARG A 71 -9.16 5.81 -17.01
N ASP A 72 -9.53 4.93 -16.09
CA ASP A 72 -10.91 4.70 -15.69
C ASP A 72 -11.24 5.52 -14.43
N ASP A 73 -11.45 6.81 -14.65
CA ASP A 73 -11.79 7.79 -13.60
C ASP A 73 -13.25 7.60 -13.08
N ILE A 74 -14.02 6.67 -13.68
CA ILE A 74 -15.39 6.34 -13.24
C ILE A 74 -15.35 5.31 -12.12
N HIS A 75 -14.49 4.29 -12.23
CA HIS A 75 -14.43 3.20 -11.26
C HIS A 75 -13.24 3.31 -10.29
N PHE A 76 -12.20 4.07 -10.65
CA PHE A 76 -11.02 4.26 -9.82
C PHE A 76 -10.81 5.75 -9.53
N CYS A 77 -10.52 6.06 -8.28
CA CYS A 77 -10.29 7.42 -7.81
C CYS A 77 -8.92 7.52 -7.14
N LYS A 78 -8.31 8.70 -7.22
CA LYS A 78 -7.05 9.05 -6.55
C LYS A 78 -7.32 9.56 -5.15
N ASP A 79 -8.41 10.30 -4.98
CA ASP A 79 -8.81 10.84 -3.71
C ASP A 79 -9.48 9.76 -2.85
N PRO A 80 -8.89 9.38 -1.70
CA PRO A 80 -9.47 8.37 -0.82
C PRO A 80 -10.86 8.74 -0.30
N ARG A 81 -11.22 10.03 -0.29
CA ARG A 81 -12.54 10.54 0.12
C ARG A 81 -13.66 10.07 -0.82
N HIS A 82 -13.34 9.73 -2.06
CA HIS A 82 -14.31 9.23 -3.05
C HIS A 82 -14.52 7.71 -3.00
N ALA A 83 -13.57 6.95 -2.43
CA ALA A 83 -13.62 5.47 -2.40
C ALA A 83 -14.25 4.87 -1.13
N ARG A 84 -14.13 5.53 0.02
CA ARG A 84 -14.51 4.96 1.32
C ARG A 84 -15.62 5.78 1.98
N PRO A 85 -16.64 5.15 2.62
CA PRO A 85 -17.43 5.84 3.63
C PRO A 85 -16.46 6.41 4.65
N ALA A 86 -16.70 7.63 5.15
CA ALA A 86 -15.78 8.45 5.94
C ALA A 86 -15.24 7.78 7.22
N GLU A 87 -14.36 6.79 7.07
CA GLU A 87 -13.64 6.17 8.17
C GLU A 87 -12.39 6.99 8.42
N LYS A 88 -12.40 7.64 9.59
CA LYS A 88 -11.35 8.46 10.18
C LYS A 88 -10.54 9.23 9.14
N PRO A 89 -10.96 10.47 8.81
CA PRO A 89 -10.18 11.28 7.90
C PRO A 89 -8.74 11.33 8.41
N ARG A 90 -7.78 11.14 7.50
CA ARG A 90 -6.35 11.17 7.82
C ARG A 90 -5.99 12.62 8.14
N ASN A 91 -6.44 13.09 9.30
CA ASN A 91 -6.39 14.48 9.76
C ASN A 91 -5.05 14.85 10.39
N SER A 92 -4.08 13.93 10.39
CA SER A 92 -2.73 14.30 10.82
C SER A 92 -2.18 15.34 9.84
N LEU A 93 -1.46 16.32 10.37
CA LEU A 93 -0.78 17.33 9.56
C LEU A 93 0.07 16.68 8.46
N MET A 94 0.75 15.57 8.78
CA MET A 94 1.56 14.82 7.82
C MET A 94 0.74 14.21 6.69
N ALA A 95 -0.42 13.63 6.99
CA ALA A 95 -1.28 13.07 5.94
C ALA A 95 -1.83 14.17 5.03
N ARG A 96 -2.18 15.34 5.58
CA ARG A 96 -2.60 16.50 4.79
C ARG A 96 -1.49 16.97 3.86
N LEU A 97 -0.27 17.15 4.37
CA LEU A 97 0.89 17.56 3.56
C LEU A 97 1.22 16.59 2.42
N ILE A 98 0.96 15.29 2.60
CA ILE A 98 1.22 14.26 1.59
C ILE A 98 0.10 14.16 0.56
N ASN A 99 -1.17 14.32 0.96
CA ASN A 99 -2.33 14.02 0.10
C ASN A 99 -3.10 15.27 -0.39
N GLU A 100 -2.94 16.45 0.21
CA GLU A 100 -3.58 17.69 -0.26
C GLU A 100 -2.75 18.35 -1.37
N ASN A 101 -2.63 17.67 -2.51
CA ASN A 101 -1.98 18.20 -3.71
C ASN A 101 -2.54 17.58 -5.00
N MET A 102 -2.16 18.16 -6.14
CA MET A 102 -2.64 17.80 -7.48
C MET A 102 -2.45 16.32 -7.87
N LEU A 103 -1.50 15.58 -7.28
CA LEU A 103 -1.29 14.16 -7.60
C LEU A 103 -2.38 13.24 -7.02
N PHE A 104 -3.08 13.71 -5.98
CA PHE A 104 -4.09 12.95 -5.25
C PHE A 104 -5.50 13.56 -5.38
N SER A 105 -5.70 14.48 -6.32
CA SER A 105 -7.00 15.06 -6.67
C SER A 105 -7.63 14.33 -7.85
N ASP A 106 -8.94 14.19 -7.84
CA ASP A 106 -9.75 13.73 -8.99
C ASP A 106 -10.39 14.92 -9.72
N PRO A 107 -10.87 14.76 -10.97
CA PRO A 107 -11.74 15.76 -11.60
C PRO A 107 -12.95 16.11 -10.72
N PRO A 108 -13.43 17.37 -10.71
CA PRO A 108 -12.98 18.51 -11.53
C PRO A 108 -11.78 19.29 -10.93
N ASP A 109 -11.31 18.91 -9.74
CA ASP A 109 -10.26 19.67 -9.04
C ASP A 109 -8.90 19.61 -9.76
N HIS A 110 -8.71 18.61 -10.62
CA HIS A 110 -7.56 18.48 -11.51
C HIS A 110 -8.00 18.07 -12.94
N THR A 111 -7.91 19.00 -13.88
CA THR A 111 -8.03 18.78 -15.34
C THR A 111 -7.06 19.68 -16.10
#